data_AF-A0A9D7MHH5-F1
#
_entry.id   AF-A0A9D7MHH5-F1
#
_cell.length_a   1.000
_cell.length_b   1.000
_cell.length_c   1.000
_cell.angle_alpha   90.00
_cell.angle_beta   90.00
_cell.angle_gamma   90.00
#
_symmetry.space_group_name_H-M   'P 1'
#
loop_
_entity.id
_entity.type
_entity.pdbx_description
1 polymer ?
#
loop_
_entity_poly.entity_id
_entity_poly.type
_entity_poly.pdbx_seq_one_letter_code
_entity_poly.pdbx_strand_id
1 'polypeptide(L)'
;MLPIEGWEAMWPKPLTAITSKDVESLVHNRASETRHLEFKRQPPNSSEADLTRFLLAVTAFANAGGGYIVYGINAETDDSGQGGTASEIVPIEEDIDALILRLESSMLQRIQPRVYAELSRIQVRGVLVHPEEERIGNVKGSGSWKESGGWSGSGDVSGLGGGSNEPVSEVLLVRIPASSQTPHAVQTRDGFKFPIRVSAGRQLMDMHEVRRGIANSESSVDRTTKFIRDRYEVQRPTFADGTTVLHLIPLNPEVGTDFVAANSADELKKFLPLWHNGYRSRYNLSGYLNASYRSDDEDGSSYSSTQIFRDGKIEAVTHDWGLNDILHYEKLVQELMHWIPKYVANLDAKMNPYPLVISLSLNLNPDTVLSTSLRRPKKVHQNDLFIPNTVLQEEPEDWSKALRPIFDLLWNAFGLDRCWYFDDQGNFDLRNDPRHSS
;
A
#
# COMPACT_ATOMS: atom_id res chain seq x y z
N MET A 1 29.16 6.10 -27.84
CA MET A 1 28.09 5.08 -27.82
C MET A 1 27.17 5.50 -26.68
N LEU A 2 26.10 6.22 -27.00
CA LEU A 2 25.12 6.68 -25.99
C LEU A 2 24.32 5.45 -25.52
N PRO A 3 24.08 5.28 -24.21
CA PRO A 3 23.20 4.21 -23.75
C PRO A 3 21.79 4.51 -24.23
N ILE A 4 21.16 3.50 -24.82
CA ILE A 4 19.74 3.50 -25.17
C ILE A 4 19.01 3.36 -23.83
N GLU A 5 18.78 4.46 -23.12
CA GLU A 5 17.86 4.48 -21.98
C GLU A 5 16.43 4.44 -22.53
N GLY A 6 15.97 3.23 -22.85
CA GLY A 6 14.59 2.97 -23.20
C GLY A 6 13.69 3.28 -22.00
N TRP A 7 12.52 3.83 -22.28
CA TRP A 7 11.40 4.10 -21.36
C TRP A 7 11.04 2.92 -20.42
N GLU A 8 11.45 1.69 -20.77
CA GLU A 8 11.37 0.48 -19.93
C GLU A 8 12.03 0.65 -18.55
N ALA A 9 12.97 1.60 -18.38
CA ALA A 9 13.62 1.90 -17.09
C ALA A 9 12.80 2.84 -16.16
N MET A 10 11.72 3.46 -16.64
CA MET A 10 10.99 4.46 -15.86
C MET A 10 9.84 3.90 -15.03
N TRP A 11 9.32 2.72 -15.33
CA TRP A 11 8.10 2.18 -14.71
C TRP A 11 8.29 0.69 -14.36
N PRO A 12 8.02 0.24 -13.12
CA PRO A 12 7.24 0.91 -12.06
C PRO A 12 8.08 1.80 -11.13
N LYS A 13 7.56 3.01 -10.84
CA LYS A 13 8.01 3.89 -9.74
C LYS A 13 6.94 3.98 -8.66
N PRO A 14 7.27 4.01 -7.36
CA PRO A 14 6.29 4.29 -6.31
C PRO A 14 5.64 5.66 -6.57
N LEU A 15 4.35 5.79 -6.25
CA LEU A 15 3.56 6.99 -6.58
C LEU A 15 4.20 8.27 -6.02
N THR A 16 4.81 8.17 -4.83
CA THR A 16 5.52 9.24 -4.13
C THR A 16 6.80 9.73 -4.85
N ALA A 17 7.36 8.93 -5.76
CA ALA A 17 8.56 9.27 -6.53
C ALA A 17 8.24 9.78 -7.94
N ILE A 18 6.97 9.81 -8.34
CA ILE A 18 6.56 10.26 -9.67
C ILE A 18 6.39 11.78 -9.66
N THR A 19 7.04 12.45 -10.60
CA THR A 19 7.10 13.91 -10.72
C THR A 19 6.50 14.38 -12.05
N SER A 20 6.30 15.70 -12.20
CA SER A 20 5.84 16.28 -13.48
C SER A 20 6.78 15.93 -14.64
N LYS A 21 8.10 15.88 -14.39
CA LYS A 21 9.11 15.52 -15.39
C LYS A 21 8.95 14.10 -15.90
N ASP A 22 8.48 13.18 -15.06
CA ASP A 22 8.23 11.81 -15.47
C ASP A 22 7.06 11.75 -16.45
N VAL A 23 5.99 12.49 -16.17
CA VAL A 23 4.82 12.62 -17.05
C VAL A 23 5.18 13.29 -18.37
N GLU A 24 5.94 14.39 -18.33
CA GLU A 24 6.46 15.09 -19.51
C GLU A 24 7.33 14.16 -20.39
N SER A 25 8.15 13.32 -19.76
CA SER A 25 9.01 12.36 -20.46
C SER A 25 8.22 11.27 -21.18
N LEU A 26 7.05 10.87 -20.68
CA LEU A 26 6.17 9.90 -21.36
C LEU A 26 5.73 10.43 -22.73
N VAL A 27 5.37 11.72 -22.80
CA VAL A 27 4.97 12.37 -24.05
C VAL A 27 6.19 12.68 -24.93
N HIS A 28 7.26 13.22 -24.36
CA HIS A 28 8.48 13.55 -25.11
C HIS A 28 9.08 12.34 -25.82
N ASN A 29 9.13 11.20 -25.12
CA ASN A 29 9.69 9.96 -25.65
C ASN A 29 8.68 9.14 -26.47
N ARG A 30 7.44 9.62 -26.64
CA ARG A 30 6.34 8.89 -27.28
C ARG A 30 6.22 7.47 -26.70
N ALA A 31 6.05 7.39 -25.39
CA ALA A 31 5.92 6.10 -24.69
C ALA A 31 4.70 5.34 -25.22
N SER A 32 4.90 4.07 -25.55
CA SER A 32 3.82 3.18 -25.97
C SER A 32 3.10 2.58 -24.77
N GLU A 33 1.79 2.39 -24.89
CA GLU A 33 1.00 1.60 -23.95
C GLU A 33 1.55 0.18 -23.85
N THR A 34 1.38 -0.40 -22.67
CA THR A 34 1.81 -1.77 -22.39
C THR A 34 0.72 -2.54 -21.68
N ARG A 35 1.00 -3.80 -21.35
CA ARG A 35 0.15 -4.57 -20.43
C ARG A 35 0.06 -3.97 -19.02
N HIS A 36 0.95 -3.04 -18.66
CA HIS A 36 1.03 -2.41 -17.33
C HIS A 36 0.90 -0.89 -17.36
N LEU A 37 0.67 -0.28 -18.53
CA LEU A 37 0.54 1.18 -18.69
C LEU A 37 -0.54 1.48 -19.72
N GLU A 38 -1.51 2.31 -19.34
CA GLU A 38 -2.60 2.76 -20.21
C GLU A 38 -2.76 4.28 -20.13
N PHE A 39 -2.98 4.90 -21.29
CA PHE A 39 -3.21 6.32 -21.43
C PHE A 39 -4.68 6.58 -21.73
N LYS A 40 -5.24 7.61 -21.10
CA LYS A 40 -6.62 8.05 -21.34
C LYS A 40 -6.65 9.56 -21.39
N ARG A 41 -7.29 10.10 -22.44
CA ARG A 41 -7.42 11.54 -22.61
C ARG A 41 -8.24 12.18 -21.49
N GLN A 42 -9.37 11.59 -21.11
CA GLN A 42 -10.29 12.13 -20.11
C GLN A 42 -10.61 11.06 -19.04
N PRO A 43 -10.78 11.47 -17.76
CA PRO A 43 -11.25 10.58 -16.71
C PRO A 43 -12.69 10.13 -16.96
N PRO A 44 -13.16 9.06 -16.28
CA PRO A 44 -14.57 8.67 -16.34
C PRO A 44 -15.46 9.78 -15.78
N ASN A 45 -16.42 10.25 -16.57
CA ASN A 45 -17.46 11.18 -16.12
C ASN A 45 -18.40 10.53 -15.07
N SER A 46 -19.43 11.26 -14.64
CA SER A 46 -20.39 10.79 -13.63
C SER A 46 -21.38 9.73 -14.11
N SER A 47 -21.33 9.32 -15.39
CA SER A 47 -22.21 8.29 -15.92
C SER A 47 -21.85 6.90 -15.39
N GLU A 48 -22.88 6.07 -15.17
CA GLU A 48 -22.68 4.69 -14.72
C GLU A 48 -21.86 3.88 -15.74
N ALA A 49 -22.02 4.16 -17.04
CA ALA A 49 -21.31 3.46 -18.10
C ALA A 49 -19.80 3.75 -18.07
N ASP A 50 -19.41 5.02 -17.91
CA ASP A 50 -18.00 5.42 -17.79
C ASP A 50 -17.38 4.90 -16.50
N LEU A 51 -18.09 5.03 -15.37
CA LEU A 51 -17.65 4.46 -14.09
C LEU A 51 -17.45 2.96 -14.18
N THR A 52 -18.39 2.22 -14.79
CA THR A 52 -18.24 0.77 -14.98
C THR A 52 -17.03 0.43 -15.85
N ARG A 53 -16.78 1.21 -16.92
CA ARG A 53 -15.60 1.03 -17.77
C ARG A 53 -14.29 1.25 -17.01
N PHE A 54 -14.24 2.25 -16.13
CA PHE A 54 -13.12 2.51 -15.22
C PHE A 54 -12.90 1.34 -14.24
N LEU A 55 -13.93 0.92 -13.51
CA LEU A 55 -13.83 -0.18 -12.54
C LEU A 55 -13.36 -1.48 -13.21
N LEU A 56 -13.86 -1.76 -14.41
CA LEU A 56 -13.42 -2.90 -15.19
C LEU A 56 -11.94 -2.80 -15.60
N ALA A 57 -11.42 -1.60 -15.86
CA ALA A 57 -10.01 -1.38 -16.21
C ALA A 57 -9.12 -1.59 -14.97
N VAL A 58 -9.45 -0.96 -13.85
CA VAL A 58 -8.74 -1.14 -12.56
C VAL A 58 -8.68 -2.62 -12.17
N THR A 59 -9.82 -3.30 -12.24
CA THR A 59 -9.93 -4.73 -11.90
C THR A 59 -9.12 -5.60 -12.86
N ALA A 60 -9.06 -5.25 -14.16
CA ALA A 60 -8.26 -5.97 -15.14
C ALA A 60 -6.76 -5.90 -14.83
N PHE A 61 -6.26 -4.73 -14.43
CA PHE A 61 -4.88 -4.54 -14.02
C PHE A 61 -4.56 -5.31 -12.73
N ALA A 62 -5.40 -5.19 -11.71
CA ALA A 62 -5.21 -5.90 -10.44
C ALA A 62 -5.11 -7.43 -10.65
N ASN A 63 -5.91 -7.96 -11.57
CA ASN A 63 -5.92 -9.36 -11.95
C ASN A 63 -4.74 -9.82 -12.83
N ALA A 64 -3.91 -8.90 -13.31
CA ALA A 64 -2.85 -9.18 -14.29
C ALA A 64 -1.46 -8.66 -13.87
N GLY A 65 -1.24 -8.50 -12.57
CA GLY A 65 0.04 -8.08 -11.99
C GLY A 65 0.20 -6.57 -11.79
N GLY A 66 -0.91 -5.82 -11.77
CA GLY A 66 -0.91 -4.38 -11.52
C GLY A 66 -0.55 -3.55 -12.76
N GLY A 67 -0.39 -2.25 -12.57
CA GLY A 67 -0.06 -1.29 -13.61
C GLY A 67 -0.47 0.13 -13.28
N TYR A 68 -0.50 0.98 -14.30
CA TYR A 68 -0.82 2.39 -14.18
C TYR A 68 -1.81 2.81 -15.27
N ILE A 69 -2.76 3.65 -14.90
CA ILE A 69 -3.62 4.37 -15.83
C ILE A 69 -3.29 5.86 -15.65
N VAL A 70 -2.95 6.54 -16.74
CA VAL A 70 -2.64 7.96 -16.74
C VAL A 70 -3.73 8.70 -17.51
N TYR A 71 -4.51 9.50 -16.79
CA TYR A 71 -5.56 10.35 -17.33
C TYR A 71 -5.04 11.76 -17.60
N GLY A 72 -5.47 12.36 -18.71
CA GLY A 72 -4.96 13.65 -19.17
C GLY A 72 -3.81 13.52 -20.17
N ILE A 73 -3.65 12.33 -20.79
CA ILE A 73 -2.71 12.12 -21.90
C ILE A 73 -3.48 11.56 -23.08
N ASN A 74 -3.37 12.22 -24.24
CA ASN A 74 -3.84 11.69 -25.51
C ASN A 74 -2.88 10.59 -26.00
N ALA A 75 -3.45 9.54 -26.57
CA ALA A 75 -2.70 8.44 -27.14
C ALA A 75 -3.09 8.25 -28.61
N GLU A 76 -2.12 8.40 -29.50
CA GLU A 76 -2.27 8.10 -30.91
C GLU A 76 -2.22 6.58 -31.12
N THR A 77 -3.21 6.04 -31.83
CA THR A 77 -3.20 4.64 -32.23
C THR A 77 -2.40 4.47 -33.51
N ASP A 78 -1.82 3.29 -33.71
CA ASP A 78 -1.24 2.93 -35.01
C ASP A 78 -2.30 2.83 -36.12
N ASP A 79 -1.84 2.65 -37.37
CA ASP A 79 -2.71 2.49 -38.54
C ASP A 79 -3.68 1.29 -38.45
N SER A 80 -3.42 0.35 -37.53
CA SER A 80 -4.26 -0.81 -37.25
C SER A 80 -5.31 -0.56 -36.16
N GLY A 81 -5.30 0.64 -35.56
CA GLY A 81 -6.16 1.02 -34.44
C GLY A 81 -5.76 0.34 -33.12
N GLN A 82 -4.55 -0.19 -33.02
CA GLN A 82 -4.04 -0.90 -31.83
C GLN A 82 -2.83 -0.16 -31.24
N GLY A 83 -2.65 -0.27 -29.92
CA GLY A 83 -1.52 0.32 -29.21
C GLY A 83 -1.52 1.85 -29.20
N GLY A 84 -1.81 2.46 -28.05
CA GLY A 84 -1.70 3.92 -27.88
C GLY A 84 -0.25 4.36 -27.68
N THR A 85 0.17 5.42 -28.33
CA THR A 85 1.45 6.10 -28.07
C THR A 85 1.17 7.50 -27.54
N ALA A 86 1.75 7.85 -26.38
CA ALA A 86 1.55 9.15 -25.76
C ALA A 86 1.94 10.28 -26.72
N SER A 87 1.01 11.21 -26.97
CA SER A 87 1.18 12.27 -27.96
C SER A 87 1.04 13.67 -27.38
N GLU A 88 0.12 13.89 -26.44
CA GLU A 88 -0.21 15.21 -25.94
C GLU A 88 -0.72 15.15 -24.50
N ILE A 89 -0.36 16.15 -23.69
CA ILE A 89 -0.98 16.37 -22.37
C ILE A 89 -2.25 17.19 -22.56
N VAL A 90 -3.38 16.64 -22.12
CA VAL A 90 -4.70 17.26 -22.23
C VAL A 90 -5.19 17.62 -20.82
N PRO A 91 -5.53 18.90 -20.56
CA PRO A 91 -6.03 19.31 -19.26
C PRO A 91 -7.30 18.55 -18.85
N ILE A 92 -7.36 18.17 -17.57
CA ILE A 92 -8.59 17.70 -16.93
C ILE A 92 -9.36 18.93 -16.44
N GLU A 93 -10.59 19.12 -16.94
CA GLU A 93 -11.43 20.29 -16.60
C GLU A 93 -12.25 20.10 -15.31
N GLU A 94 -12.31 18.88 -14.77
CA GLU A 94 -13.00 18.55 -13.52
C GLU A 94 -12.12 18.82 -12.29
N ASP A 95 -12.75 19.12 -11.15
CA ASP A 95 -12.07 19.14 -9.85
C ASP A 95 -11.51 17.75 -9.52
N ILE A 96 -10.18 17.62 -9.53
CA ILE A 96 -9.52 16.33 -9.34
C ILE A 96 -9.73 15.78 -7.94
N ASP A 97 -9.85 16.61 -6.91
CA ASP A 97 -10.07 16.10 -5.54
C ASP A 97 -11.45 15.45 -5.42
N ALA A 98 -12.47 16.11 -5.98
CA ALA A 98 -13.81 15.55 -6.06
C ALA A 98 -13.87 14.28 -6.94
N LEU A 99 -13.09 14.25 -8.02
CA LEU A 99 -12.95 13.09 -8.89
C LEU A 99 -12.31 11.90 -8.15
N ILE A 100 -11.19 12.09 -7.46
CA ILE A 100 -10.49 11.04 -6.70
C ILE A 100 -11.44 10.39 -5.71
N LEU A 101 -12.11 11.18 -4.85
CA LEU A 101 -13.06 10.70 -3.87
C LEU A 101 -14.21 9.88 -4.50
N ARG A 102 -14.70 10.34 -5.65
CA ARG A 102 -15.75 9.64 -6.41
C ARG A 102 -15.28 8.29 -6.95
N LEU A 103 -14.05 8.21 -7.47
CA LEU A 103 -13.48 6.98 -8.00
C LEU A 103 -13.15 5.98 -6.89
N GLU A 104 -12.55 6.43 -5.79
CA GLU A 104 -12.28 5.62 -4.60
C GLU A 104 -13.55 5.01 -4.02
N SER A 105 -14.57 5.83 -3.78
CA SER A 105 -15.87 5.37 -3.30
C SER A 105 -16.50 4.34 -4.25
N SER A 106 -16.40 4.56 -5.57
CA SER A 106 -16.91 3.63 -6.57
C SER A 106 -16.17 2.29 -6.56
N MET A 107 -14.84 2.30 -6.38
CA MET A 107 -14.02 1.08 -6.28
C MET A 107 -14.40 0.28 -5.03
N LEU A 108 -14.48 0.93 -3.87
CA LEU A 108 -14.81 0.30 -2.59
C LEU A 108 -16.19 -0.38 -2.58
N GLN A 109 -17.17 0.22 -3.26
CA GLN A 109 -18.54 -0.28 -3.31
C GLN A 109 -18.72 -1.43 -4.30
N ARG A 110 -18.03 -1.39 -5.44
CA ARG A 110 -18.37 -2.24 -6.60
C ARG A 110 -17.31 -3.27 -6.96
N ILE A 111 -16.10 -3.21 -6.42
CA ILE A 111 -15.05 -4.20 -6.68
C ILE A 111 -14.94 -5.18 -5.51
N GLN A 112 -15.00 -6.49 -5.80
CA GLN A 112 -14.96 -7.58 -4.82
C GLN A 112 -14.06 -8.74 -5.31
N PRO A 113 -13.07 -9.20 -4.52
CA PRO A 113 -12.51 -8.55 -3.33
C PRO A 113 -12.06 -7.11 -3.65
N ARG A 114 -11.89 -6.25 -2.65
CA ARG A 114 -11.55 -4.84 -2.89
C ARG A 114 -10.20 -4.69 -3.58
N VAL A 115 -10.09 -3.67 -4.44
CA VAL A 115 -8.82 -3.23 -5.03
C VAL A 115 -8.50 -1.85 -4.48
N TYR A 116 -7.31 -1.70 -3.93
CA TYR A 116 -6.79 -0.45 -3.36
C TYR A 116 -5.82 0.16 -4.36
N ALA A 117 -6.38 0.90 -5.32
CA ALA A 117 -5.57 1.68 -6.25
C ALA A 117 -5.18 3.01 -5.60
N GLU A 118 -3.95 3.43 -5.80
CA GLU A 118 -3.45 4.72 -5.32
C GLU A 118 -3.70 5.79 -6.39
N LEU A 119 -4.43 6.85 -6.05
CA LEU A 119 -4.79 7.93 -6.97
C LEU A 119 -4.05 9.21 -6.57
N SER A 120 -3.38 9.85 -7.52
CA SER A 120 -2.69 11.12 -7.26
C SER A 120 -2.75 12.07 -8.44
N ARG A 121 -2.85 13.37 -8.13
CA ARG A 121 -2.76 14.44 -9.11
C ARG A 121 -1.31 14.84 -9.35
N ILE A 122 -0.96 15.06 -10.60
CA ILE A 122 0.34 15.59 -11.01
C ILE A 122 0.08 16.87 -11.80
N GLN A 123 0.62 17.98 -11.29
CA GLN A 123 0.57 19.26 -11.98
C GLN A 123 1.71 19.33 -13.00
N VAL A 124 1.37 19.56 -14.26
CA VAL A 124 2.31 19.71 -15.37
C VAL A 124 2.19 21.12 -15.92
N ARG A 125 3.33 21.83 -16.06
CA ARG A 125 3.34 23.19 -16.64
C ARG A 125 3.46 23.07 -18.16
N GLY A 126 2.52 23.67 -18.88
CA GLY A 126 2.19 23.30 -20.25
C GLY A 126 3.31 23.50 -21.27
N VAL A 127 3.56 22.46 -22.07
CA VAL A 127 3.99 22.59 -23.46
C VAL A 127 2.71 22.63 -24.30
N LEU A 128 2.33 23.81 -24.79
CA LEU A 128 1.30 23.93 -25.83
C LEU A 128 1.86 23.35 -27.13
N VAL A 129 1.32 22.23 -27.60
CA VAL A 129 1.51 21.81 -28.99
C VAL A 129 0.38 22.44 -29.80
N HIS A 130 0.74 23.28 -30.76
CA HIS A 130 -0.18 24.07 -31.58
C HIS A 130 -1.27 23.21 -32.26
N PRO A 131 -2.53 23.67 -32.32
CA PRO A 131 -3.49 23.19 -33.31
C PRO A 131 -3.06 23.66 -34.70
N GLU A 132 -3.18 22.76 -35.68
CA GLU A 132 -2.81 22.94 -37.09
C GLU A 132 -3.28 24.29 -37.69
N GLU A 133 -2.39 24.95 -38.43
CA GLU A 133 -2.73 26.13 -39.23
C GLU A 133 -3.79 25.77 -40.29
N GLU A 134 -4.98 26.36 -40.17
CA GLU A 134 -5.93 26.46 -41.26
C GLU A 134 -5.25 27.11 -42.46
N ARG A 135 -4.99 26.30 -43.49
CA ARG A 135 -4.55 26.75 -44.80
C ARG A 135 -5.70 27.47 -45.51
N ILE A 136 -5.98 28.72 -45.11
CA ILE A 136 -6.91 29.59 -45.82
C ILE A 136 -6.26 30.05 -47.12
N GLY A 137 -6.93 29.73 -48.22
CA GLY A 137 -6.57 30.09 -49.57
C GLY A 137 -6.42 31.59 -49.77
N ASN A 138 -5.34 31.93 -50.46
CA ASN A 138 -4.96 33.25 -50.91
C ASN A 138 -6.07 33.87 -51.80
N VAL A 139 -6.74 34.93 -51.32
CA VAL A 139 -7.56 35.82 -52.19
C VAL A 139 -7.10 37.25 -51.97
N LYS A 140 -6.55 37.83 -53.05
CA LYS A 140 -6.21 39.25 -53.16
C LYS A 140 -7.49 40.09 -53.06
N GLY A 141 -7.49 41.07 -52.17
CA GLY A 141 -8.55 42.07 -52.06
C GLY A 141 -8.05 43.34 -51.38
N SER A 142 -7.77 44.35 -52.19
CA SER A 142 -7.47 45.74 -51.83
C SER A 142 -8.54 46.38 -50.92
N GLY A 143 -8.11 47.18 -49.94
CA GLY A 143 -9.03 48.03 -49.18
C GLY A 143 -8.33 48.96 -48.20
N SER A 144 -8.18 50.22 -48.60
CA SER A 144 -7.75 51.37 -47.79
C SER A 144 -8.84 51.79 -46.78
N TRP A 145 -8.43 52.44 -45.68
CA TRP A 145 -8.96 53.69 -45.09
C TRP A 145 -8.99 53.73 -43.54
N LYS A 146 -8.09 54.59 -43.02
CA LYS A 146 -8.23 55.67 -42.01
C LYS A 146 -8.62 55.43 -40.55
N GLU A 147 -7.69 55.89 -39.69
CA GLU A 147 -7.81 56.87 -38.60
C GLU A 147 -9.13 57.00 -37.82
N SER A 148 -9.04 56.95 -36.48
CA SER A 148 -9.44 58.08 -35.61
C SER A 148 -9.13 57.85 -34.13
N GLY A 149 -8.54 58.87 -33.49
CA GLY A 149 -8.67 59.27 -32.07
C GLY A 149 -8.06 58.34 -31.00
N GLY A 150 -7.27 58.79 -30.03
CA GLY A 150 -7.05 60.11 -29.48
C GLY A 150 -7.10 60.03 -27.95
N TRP A 151 -5.97 60.41 -27.32
CA TRP A 151 -5.82 60.98 -25.97
C TRP A 151 -5.24 60.14 -24.80
N SER A 152 -4.02 60.55 -24.44
CA SER A 152 -3.21 60.53 -23.21
C SER A 152 -3.68 59.83 -21.94
N GLY A 153 -2.71 59.14 -21.34
CA GLY A 153 -2.49 59.14 -19.91
C GLY A 153 -1.02 58.82 -19.64
N SER A 154 -0.24 59.80 -19.19
CA SER A 154 1.12 59.61 -18.69
C SER A 154 1.05 58.76 -17.41
N GLY A 155 1.78 57.66 -17.38
CA GLY A 155 1.92 56.78 -16.22
C GLY A 155 3.22 56.00 -16.32
N ASP A 156 4.04 56.15 -15.29
CA ASP A 156 5.43 55.76 -15.20
C ASP A 156 5.78 54.33 -15.62
N VAL A 157 6.90 54.22 -16.34
CA VAL A 157 7.56 52.96 -16.69
C VAL A 157 8.29 52.44 -15.45
N SER A 158 7.69 51.47 -14.75
CA SER A 158 8.42 50.52 -13.90
C SER A 158 7.60 49.24 -13.68
N GLY A 159 7.57 48.38 -14.71
CA GLY A 159 7.03 47.01 -14.62
C GLY A 159 8.14 46.01 -14.92
N LEU A 160 8.83 45.53 -13.88
CA LEU A 160 9.71 44.37 -13.95
C LEU A 160 8.84 43.09 -13.94
N GLY A 161 9.11 42.19 -14.89
CA GLY A 161 8.81 40.76 -14.77
C GLY A 161 7.37 40.34 -15.08
N GLY A 162 7.01 40.28 -16.36
CA GLY A 162 5.91 39.43 -16.80
C GLY A 162 6.29 37.97 -16.58
N GLY A 163 5.79 37.36 -15.50
CA GLY A 163 5.74 35.91 -15.38
C GLY A 163 4.78 35.39 -16.45
N SER A 164 5.27 34.55 -17.36
CA SER A 164 4.43 33.78 -18.26
C SER A 164 3.48 32.94 -17.40
N ASN A 165 2.19 33.32 -17.39
CA ASN A 165 1.14 32.53 -16.76
C ASN A 165 0.83 31.36 -17.69
N GLU A 166 1.79 30.44 -17.85
CA GLU A 166 1.58 29.20 -18.58
C GLU A 166 0.46 28.42 -17.89
N PRO A 167 -0.56 27.94 -18.63
CA PRO A 167 -1.64 27.17 -18.04
C PRO A 167 -1.07 25.90 -17.41
N VAL A 168 -1.31 25.72 -16.11
CA VAL A 168 -1.02 24.46 -15.42
C VAL A 168 -2.07 23.46 -15.85
N SER A 169 -1.63 22.36 -16.45
CA SER A 169 -2.48 21.23 -16.80
C SER A 169 -2.36 20.18 -15.70
N GLU A 170 -3.48 19.62 -15.26
CA GLU A 170 -3.47 18.57 -14.26
C GLU A 170 -3.71 17.20 -14.90
N VAL A 171 -2.91 16.22 -14.48
CA VAL A 171 -2.97 14.81 -14.90
C VAL A 171 -3.33 13.97 -13.67
N LEU A 172 -4.21 12.99 -13.85
CA LEU A 172 -4.57 12.04 -12.79
C LEU A 172 -3.86 10.71 -13.04
N LEU A 173 -3.02 10.31 -12.09
CA LEU A 173 -2.34 9.03 -12.10
C LEU A 173 -3.08 8.05 -11.18
N VAL A 174 -3.39 6.87 -11.72
CA VAL A 174 -3.98 5.74 -10.97
C VAL A 174 -2.98 4.60 -10.99
N ARG A 175 -2.36 4.29 -9.85
CA ARG A 175 -1.48 3.13 -9.68
C ARG A 175 -2.29 1.97 -9.11
N ILE A 176 -2.33 0.86 -9.85
CA ILE A 176 -2.99 -0.36 -9.44
C ILE A 176 -1.91 -1.38 -9.04
N PRO A 177 -1.80 -1.76 -7.76
CA PRO A 177 -0.82 -2.77 -7.36
C PRO A 177 -1.17 -4.16 -7.90
N ALA A 178 -0.16 -5.03 -7.99
CA ALA A 178 -0.41 -6.46 -8.16
C ALA A 178 -1.18 -6.99 -6.94
N SER A 179 -2.17 -7.85 -7.15
CA SER A 179 -2.97 -8.41 -6.07
C SER A 179 -2.74 -9.90 -5.87
N SER A 180 -2.73 -10.34 -4.61
CA SER A 180 -2.77 -11.75 -4.19
C SER A 180 -4.21 -12.28 -4.02
N GLN A 181 -5.22 -11.40 -4.02
CA GLN A 181 -6.62 -11.77 -3.87
C GLN A 181 -7.34 -11.96 -5.21
N THR A 182 -6.60 -12.19 -6.28
CA THR A 182 -7.20 -12.48 -7.58
C THR A 182 -8.06 -13.75 -7.49
N PRO A 183 -9.20 -13.81 -8.21
CA PRO A 183 -9.66 -12.81 -9.16
C PRO A 183 -10.59 -11.79 -8.48
N HIS A 184 -10.34 -10.51 -8.76
CA HIS A 184 -11.26 -9.42 -8.46
C HIS A 184 -12.38 -9.36 -9.50
N ALA A 185 -13.57 -8.97 -9.04
CA ALA A 185 -14.77 -8.83 -9.84
C ALA A 185 -15.40 -7.45 -9.68
N VAL A 186 -16.00 -6.94 -10.75
CA VAL A 186 -16.83 -5.72 -10.71
C VAL A 186 -18.28 -6.12 -10.66
N GLN A 187 -19.02 -5.59 -9.70
CA GLN A 187 -20.47 -5.66 -9.65
C GLN A 187 -21.07 -4.72 -10.71
N THR A 188 -21.78 -5.30 -11.67
CA THR A 188 -22.54 -4.62 -12.71
C THR A 188 -24.02 -4.96 -12.60
N ARG A 189 -24.88 -4.28 -13.37
CA ARG A 189 -26.31 -4.64 -13.46
C ARG A 189 -26.52 -6.08 -13.93
N ASP A 190 -25.63 -6.58 -14.79
CA ASP A 190 -25.67 -7.95 -15.34
C ASP A 190 -24.87 -8.97 -14.50
N GLY A 191 -24.66 -8.67 -13.22
CA GLY A 191 -23.91 -9.49 -12.27
C GLY A 191 -22.42 -9.17 -12.20
N PHE A 192 -21.66 -10.08 -11.59
CA PHE A 192 -20.22 -9.94 -11.42
C PHE A 192 -19.46 -10.21 -12.72
N LYS A 193 -18.54 -9.31 -13.07
CA LYS A 193 -17.64 -9.44 -14.21
C LYS A 193 -16.20 -9.57 -13.70
N PHE A 194 -15.45 -10.54 -14.20
CA PHE A 194 -14.06 -10.81 -13.81
C PHE A 194 -13.12 -10.40 -14.94
N PRO A 195 -12.79 -9.11 -15.10
CA PRO A 195 -11.93 -8.69 -16.18
C PRO A 195 -10.46 -9.05 -15.91
N ILE A 196 -9.69 -9.31 -16.95
CA ILE A 196 -8.24 -9.52 -16.90
C ILE A 196 -7.56 -8.76 -18.03
N ARG A 197 -6.37 -8.23 -17.77
CA ARG A 197 -5.54 -7.59 -18.80
C ARG A 197 -4.82 -8.65 -19.64
N VAL A 198 -4.84 -8.44 -20.95
CA VAL A 198 -4.05 -9.16 -21.95
C VAL A 198 -3.28 -8.16 -22.80
N SER A 199 -2.36 -8.62 -23.65
CA SER A 199 -1.61 -7.75 -24.56
C SER A 199 -2.52 -6.93 -25.50
N ALA A 200 -3.65 -7.50 -25.91
CA ALA A 200 -4.63 -6.85 -26.78
C ALA A 200 -5.69 -5.99 -26.03
N GLY A 201 -5.44 -5.66 -24.76
CA GLY A 201 -6.35 -4.83 -23.94
C GLY A 201 -7.00 -5.61 -22.80
N ARG A 202 -8.32 -5.50 -22.63
CA ARG A 202 -9.07 -6.14 -21.53
C ARG A 202 -10.03 -7.19 -22.07
N GLN A 203 -10.06 -8.35 -21.42
CA GLN A 203 -11.06 -9.40 -21.66
C GLN A 203 -11.75 -9.80 -20.36
N LEU A 204 -12.80 -10.62 -20.46
CA LEU A 204 -13.41 -11.29 -19.30
C LEU A 204 -12.76 -12.65 -19.12
N MET A 205 -12.42 -13.00 -17.88
CA MET A 205 -11.93 -14.32 -17.54
C MET A 205 -12.98 -15.38 -17.86
N ASP A 206 -12.51 -16.53 -18.32
CA ASP A 206 -13.35 -17.72 -18.40
C ASP A 206 -13.50 -18.40 -17.02
N MET A 207 -14.41 -19.38 -16.92
CA MET A 207 -14.65 -20.08 -15.65
C MET A 207 -13.43 -20.86 -15.12
N HIS A 208 -12.53 -21.31 -15.99
CA HIS A 208 -11.30 -21.98 -15.58
C HIS A 208 -10.27 -20.98 -15.04
N GLU A 209 -10.13 -19.81 -15.66
CA GLU A 209 -9.31 -18.70 -15.19
C GLU A 209 -9.79 -18.19 -13.83
N VAL A 210 -11.11 -17.99 -13.66
CA VAL A 210 -11.69 -17.61 -12.37
C VAL A 210 -11.37 -18.65 -11.30
N ARG A 211 -11.61 -19.95 -11.57
CA ARG A 211 -11.31 -21.03 -10.62
C ARG A 211 -9.83 -21.13 -10.27
N ARG A 212 -8.93 -20.98 -11.26
CA ARG A 212 -7.48 -20.98 -11.01
C ARG A 212 -7.06 -19.80 -10.16
N GLY A 213 -7.63 -18.61 -10.40
CA GLY A 213 -7.38 -17.43 -9.56
C GLY A 213 -7.78 -17.68 -8.11
N ILE A 214 -8.98 -18.22 -7.88
CA ILE A 214 -9.49 -18.49 -6.52
C ILE A 214 -8.59 -19.51 -5.80
N ALA A 215 -8.20 -20.60 -6.48
CA ALA A 215 -7.29 -21.58 -5.90
C ALA A 215 -5.91 -20.98 -5.56
N ASN A 216 -5.42 -20.04 -6.38
CA ASN A 216 -4.15 -19.36 -6.12
C ASN A 216 -4.22 -18.39 -4.93
N SER A 217 -5.34 -17.68 -4.74
CA SER A 217 -5.53 -16.82 -3.57
C SER A 217 -5.69 -17.62 -2.28
N GLU A 218 -6.45 -18.72 -2.30
CA GLU A 218 -6.50 -19.69 -1.19
C GLU A 218 -5.09 -20.24 -0.87
N SER A 219 -4.29 -20.56 -1.89
CA SER A 219 -2.91 -21.01 -1.68
C SER A 219 -2.01 -19.96 -1.02
N SER A 220 -2.31 -18.67 -1.12
CA SER A 220 -1.51 -17.61 -0.51
C SER A 220 -1.78 -17.47 0.99
N VAL A 221 -3.05 -17.66 1.40
CA VAL A 221 -3.45 -17.72 2.82
C VAL A 221 -2.85 -18.98 3.47
N ASP A 222 -2.92 -20.12 2.78
CA ASP A 222 -2.33 -21.37 3.26
C ASP A 222 -0.80 -21.27 3.35
N ARG A 223 -0.13 -20.66 2.37
CA ARG A 223 1.32 -20.41 2.43
C ARG A 223 1.71 -19.52 3.59
N THR A 224 0.95 -18.46 3.86
CA THR A 224 1.20 -17.56 5.00
C THR A 224 1.02 -18.30 6.32
N THR A 225 -0.08 -19.04 6.47
CA THR A 225 -0.32 -19.85 7.67
C THR A 225 0.77 -20.90 7.85
N LYS A 226 1.16 -21.58 6.78
CA LYS A 226 2.27 -22.55 6.80
C LYS A 226 3.58 -21.89 7.19
N PHE A 227 3.92 -20.73 6.63
CA PHE A 227 5.12 -19.98 6.99
C PHE A 227 5.15 -19.66 8.48
N ILE A 228 4.06 -19.08 9.03
CA ILE A 228 3.96 -18.75 10.47
C ILE A 228 4.21 -20.00 11.31
N ARG A 229 3.55 -21.12 10.97
CA ARG A 229 3.68 -22.39 11.69
C ARG A 229 5.08 -22.98 11.62
N ASP A 230 5.65 -23.08 10.41
CA ASP A 230 7.00 -23.61 10.21
C ASP A 230 8.03 -22.79 10.99
N ARG A 231 7.91 -21.46 10.95
CA ARG A 231 8.83 -20.55 11.65
C ARG A 231 8.72 -20.67 13.16
N TYR A 232 7.49 -20.72 13.68
CA TYR A 232 7.24 -20.94 15.10
C TYR A 232 7.89 -22.25 15.58
N GLU A 233 7.68 -23.36 14.86
CA GLU A 233 8.25 -24.66 15.22
C GLU A 233 9.78 -24.71 15.11
N VAL A 234 10.37 -24.00 14.14
CA VAL A 234 11.84 -23.88 14.03
C VAL A 234 12.45 -23.17 15.23
N GLN A 235 11.76 -22.17 15.78
CA GLN A 235 12.24 -21.41 16.94
C GLN A 235 11.84 -22.03 18.27
N ARG A 236 10.82 -22.89 18.29
CA ARG A 236 10.29 -23.53 19.50
C ARG A 236 11.35 -24.10 20.46
N PRO A 237 12.46 -24.73 20.01
CA PRO A 237 13.50 -25.21 20.91
C PRO A 237 14.21 -24.11 21.74
N THR A 238 14.11 -22.85 21.33
CA THR A 238 14.72 -21.70 22.04
C THR A 238 13.70 -20.96 22.90
N PHE A 239 12.45 -21.41 22.96
CA PHE A 239 11.41 -20.72 23.70
C PHE A 239 11.59 -20.90 25.20
N ALA A 240 11.45 -19.80 25.92
CA ALA A 240 11.15 -19.79 27.34
C ALA A 240 9.63 -19.63 27.57
N ASP A 241 9.16 -19.92 28.77
CA ASP A 241 7.76 -19.66 29.13
C ASP A 241 7.44 -18.16 28.96
N GLY A 242 6.34 -17.86 28.27
CA GLY A 242 5.98 -16.47 27.95
C GLY A 242 6.56 -15.96 26.63
N THR A 243 7.14 -16.84 25.81
CA THR A 243 7.63 -16.44 24.49
C THR A 243 6.48 -15.97 23.62
N THR A 244 6.63 -14.78 23.05
CA THR A 244 5.71 -14.21 22.07
C THR A 244 6.42 -14.06 20.74
N VAL A 245 5.74 -14.47 19.68
CA VAL A 245 6.18 -14.32 18.28
C VAL A 245 5.14 -13.49 17.55
N LEU A 246 5.58 -12.36 16.99
CA LEU A 246 4.82 -11.48 16.12
C LEU A 246 5.34 -11.66 14.69
N HIS A 247 4.45 -11.99 13.77
CA HIS A 247 4.74 -11.94 12.34
C HIS A 247 3.97 -10.81 11.67
N LEU A 248 4.66 -9.99 10.89
CA LEU A 248 4.08 -9.04 9.95
C LEU A 248 4.45 -9.50 8.54
N ILE A 249 3.45 -9.90 7.76
CA ILE A 249 3.65 -10.58 6.47
C ILE A 249 2.92 -9.82 5.37
N PRO A 250 3.63 -9.02 4.55
CA PRO A 250 3.09 -8.48 3.32
C PRO A 250 2.72 -9.64 2.38
N LEU A 251 1.48 -9.69 1.92
CA LEU A 251 1.00 -10.74 1.00
C LEU A 251 1.46 -10.52 -0.44
N ASN A 252 1.80 -9.28 -0.79
CA ASN A 252 2.27 -8.89 -2.11
C ASN A 252 3.69 -8.31 -2.02
N PRO A 253 4.72 -9.10 -1.66
CA PRO A 253 6.08 -8.61 -1.79
C PRO A 253 6.32 -8.26 -3.26
N GLU A 254 6.92 -7.10 -3.52
CA GLU A 254 7.27 -6.71 -4.89
C GLU A 254 8.15 -7.81 -5.51
N VAL A 255 7.64 -8.43 -6.58
CA VAL A 255 8.26 -9.62 -7.18
C VAL A 255 9.65 -9.26 -7.67
N GLY A 256 10.68 -9.91 -7.10
CA GLY A 256 12.08 -9.71 -7.49
C GLY A 256 12.84 -8.66 -6.67
N THR A 257 12.18 -7.98 -5.73
CA THR A 257 12.83 -6.99 -4.85
C THR A 257 13.40 -7.66 -3.60
N ASP A 258 14.70 -7.54 -3.37
CA ASP A 258 15.33 -7.87 -2.09
C ASP A 258 15.25 -6.65 -1.16
N PHE A 259 14.31 -6.67 -0.22
CA PHE A 259 14.06 -5.61 0.74
C PHE A 259 15.32 -5.26 1.54
N VAL A 260 16.13 -6.24 1.91
CA VAL A 260 17.34 -6.01 2.71
C VAL A 260 18.41 -5.34 1.85
N ALA A 261 18.55 -5.72 0.58
CA ALA A 261 19.48 -5.08 -0.34
C ALA A 261 19.05 -3.65 -0.74
N ALA A 262 17.74 -3.39 -0.76
CA ALA A 262 17.17 -2.07 -1.06
C ALA A 262 17.27 -1.06 0.11
N ASN A 263 17.71 -1.50 1.29
CA ASN A 263 17.81 -0.68 2.50
C ASN A 263 19.25 -0.54 2.98
N SER A 264 19.58 0.63 3.51
CA SER A 264 20.82 0.85 4.24
C SER A 264 20.80 0.14 5.59
N ALA A 265 21.98 -0.13 6.15
CA ALA A 265 22.09 -0.72 7.48
C ALA A 265 21.41 0.13 8.56
N ASP A 266 21.43 1.45 8.45
CA ASP A 266 20.81 2.34 9.43
C ASP A 266 19.28 2.38 9.32
N GLU A 267 18.72 2.13 8.14
CA GLU A 267 17.27 1.90 7.98
C GLU A 267 16.87 0.54 8.58
N LEU A 268 17.63 -0.52 8.31
CA LEU A 268 17.36 -1.86 8.85
C LEU A 268 17.48 -1.92 10.39
N LYS A 269 18.31 -1.07 11.00
CA LYS A 269 18.42 -0.94 12.46
C LYS A 269 17.18 -0.33 13.13
N LYS A 270 16.29 0.33 12.37
CA LYS A 270 15.04 0.91 12.92
C LYS A 270 14.00 -0.15 13.29
N PHE A 271 14.15 -1.38 12.81
CA PHE A 271 13.36 -2.54 13.19
C PHE A 271 13.87 -3.12 14.53
N LEU A 272 13.68 -2.36 15.60
CA LEU A 272 14.22 -2.66 16.92
C LEU A 272 13.57 -3.93 17.52
N PRO A 273 14.30 -4.74 18.31
CA PRO A 273 13.68 -5.85 19.05
C PRO A 273 12.59 -5.34 20.00
N LEU A 274 11.52 -6.11 20.19
CA LEU A 274 10.50 -5.78 21.20
C LEU A 274 11.16 -5.83 22.60
N TRP A 275 10.80 -4.95 23.53
CA TRP A 275 11.38 -4.97 24.89
C TRP A 275 12.93 -4.90 24.92
N HIS A 276 13.56 -4.08 24.09
CA HIS A 276 15.03 -4.03 24.00
C HIS A 276 15.70 -3.12 25.04
N ASN A 277 16.91 -3.48 25.47
CA ASN A 277 17.85 -2.60 26.17
C ASN A 277 19.22 -2.68 25.48
N GLY A 278 19.37 -1.88 24.41
CA GLY A 278 20.44 -2.08 23.42
C GLY A 278 20.22 -3.31 22.54
N TYR A 279 20.91 -3.38 21.41
CA TYR A 279 20.81 -4.49 20.47
C TYR A 279 22.09 -4.59 19.64
N ARG A 280 22.29 -5.77 19.03
CA ARG A 280 23.32 -6.01 18.02
C ARG A 280 22.64 -6.43 16.73
N SER A 281 23.21 -6.00 15.62
CA SER A 281 22.67 -6.28 14.30
C SER A 281 23.60 -7.17 13.49
N ARG A 282 23.03 -8.06 12.68
CA ARG A 282 23.80 -8.91 11.75
C ARG A 282 23.00 -9.24 10.50
N TYR A 283 23.69 -9.36 9.38
CA TYR A 283 23.13 -10.00 8.19
C TYR A 283 23.16 -11.53 8.35
N ASN A 284 22.16 -12.21 7.82
CA ASN A 284 22.14 -13.66 7.68
C ASN A 284 21.59 -14.05 6.30
N LEU A 285 21.52 -15.36 6.03
CA LEU A 285 21.05 -15.87 4.74
C LEU A 285 19.62 -15.38 4.44
N SER A 286 18.75 -15.40 5.45
CA SER A 286 17.34 -15.01 5.34
C SER A 286 17.11 -13.50 5.23
N GLY A 287 18.06 -12.66 5.66
CA GLY A 287 17.95 -11.20 5.64
C GLY A 287 18.80 -10.50 6.70
N TYR A 288 18.15 -9.75 7.59
CA TYR A 288 18.78 -8.93 8.63
C TYR A 288 18.17 -9.22 10.01
N LEU A 289 19.00 -9.33 11.04
CA LEU A 289 18.57 -9.61 12.41
C LEU A 289 19.05 -8.49 13.33
N ASN A 290 18.12 -7.89 14.07
CA ASN A 290 18.41 -7.10 15.27
C ASN A 290 18.08 -7.96 16.49
N ALA A 291 18.98 -8.08 17.45
CA ALA A 291 18.78 -8.91 18.64
C ALA A 291 19.34 -8.28 19.91
N SER A 292 18.61 -8.42 21.00
CA SER A 292 18.96 -7.98 22.35
C SER A 292 19.32 -9.18 23.21
N TYR A 293 20.38 -9.02 24.01
CA TYR A 293 20.99 -10.07 24.82
C TYR A 293 21.05 -9.59 26.26
N ARG A 294 20.87 -10.48 27.25
CA ARG A 294 21.16 -10.08 28.63
C ARG A 294 22.67 -10.05 28.82
N SER A 295 23.14 -9.19 29.72
CA SER A 295 24.56 -9.12 30.07
C SER A 295 25.10 -10.43 30.64
N ASP A 296 24.21 -11.31 31.11
CA ASP A 296 24.49 -12.46 31.95
C ASP A 296 24.31 -13.80 31.20
N ASP A 297 23.83 -13.76 29.95
CA ASP A 297 23.57 -14.95 29.14
C ASP A 297 24.90 -15.54 28.64
N GLU A 298 25.45 -16.51 29.37
CA GLU A 298 26.70 -17.21 29.03
C GLU A 298 26.62 -17.97 27.69
N ASP A 299 25.42 -18.35 27.26
CA ASP A 299 25.16 -19.03 25.99
C ASP A 299 25.01 -18.06 24.80
N GLY A 300 24.94 -16.75 25.05
CA GLY A 300 24.72 -15.73 24.04
C GLY A 300 23.34 -15.80 23.39
N SER A 301 22.34 -16.40 24.06
CA SER A 301 20.96 -16.40 23.60
C SER A 301 20.35 -15.00 23.69
N SER A 302 19.55 -14.62 22.69
CA SER A 302 18.87 -13.33 22.70
C SER A 302 17.53 -13.44 23.40
N TYR A 303 17.25 -12.61 24.39
CA TYR A 303 15.94 -12.58 25.05
C TYR A 303 14.87 -11.88 24.18
N SER A 304 15.30 -11.12 23.16
CA SER A 304 14.43 -10.52 22.16
C SER A 304 15.13 -10.31 20.82
N SER A 305 14.40 -10.45 19.72
CA SER A 305 14.93 -10.20 18.38
C SER A 305 13.85 -9.77 17.39
N THR A 306 14.27 -9.07 16.34
CA THR A 306 13.48 -8.74 15.17
C THR A 306 14.27 -9.14 13.92
N GLN A 307 13.76 -10.15 13.21
CA GLN A 307 14.25 -10.62 11.93
C GLN A 307 13.46 -9.95 10.80
N ILE A 308 14.17 -9.30 9.88
CA ILE A 308 13.64 -8.83 8.61
C ILE A 308 14.08 -9.83 7.53
N PHE A 309 13.12 -10.37 6.80
CA PHE A 309 13.39 -11.26 5.67
C PHE A 309 13.61 -10.46 4.39
N ARG A 310 14.32 -11.06 3.43
CA ARG A 310 14.59 -10.43 2.11
C ARG A 310 13.34 -10.08 1.33
N ASP A 311 12.22 -10.73 1.60
CA ASP A 311 10.93 -10.46 0.98
C ASP A 311 10.04 -9.52 1.82
N GLY A 312 10.62 -8.78 2.77
CA GLY A 312 9.91 -7.77 3.56
C GLY A 312 9.07 -8.31 4.71
N LYS A 313 9.05 -9.63 4.95
CA LYS A 313 8.41 -10.18 6.15
C LYS A 313 9.19 -9.77 7.40
N ILE A 314 8.47 -9.57 8.50
CA ILE A 314 9.06 -9.27 9.81
C ILE A 314 8.63 -10.36 10.79
N GLU A 315 9.58 -10.82 11.59
CA GLU A 315 9.36 -11.73 12.71
C GLU A 315 10.02 -11.14 13.94
N ALA A 316 9.23 -10.73 14.93
CA ALA A 316 9.71 -10.25 16.21
C ALA A 316 9.41 -11.28 17.30
N VAL A 317 10.45 -11.69 18.03
CA VAL A 317 10.39 -12.72 19.07
C VAL A 317 10.87 -12.12 20.37
N THR A 318 10.21 -12.44 21.47
CA THR A 318 10.61 -11.96 22.80
C THR A 318 10.15 -12.96 23.85
N HIS A 319 11.04 -13.19 24.82
CA HIS A 319 10.88 -14.20 25.87
C HIS A 319 10.47 -13.59 27.22
N ASP A 320 10.27 -12.27 27.30
CA ASP A 320 10.30 -11.54 28.57
C ASP A 320 8.92 -11.08 29.09
N TRP A 321 7.83 -11.57 28.51
CA TRP A 321 6.47 -11.20 28.95
C TRP A 321 5.95 -12.03 30.13
N GLY A 322 6.58 -13.19 30.39
CA GLY A 322 6.17 -14.15 31.41
C GLY A 322 7.27 -14.38 32.43
N LEU A 323 7.07 -13.95 33.67
CA LEU A 323 7.90 -14.38 34.80
C LEU A 323 6.99 -15.12 35.77
N ASN A 324 7.37 -16.35 36.16
CA ASN A 324 6.66 -17.15 37.17
C ASN A 324 5.17 -17.40 36.86
N ASP A 325 4.84 -17.91 35.67
CA ASP A 325 3.45 -18.21 35.26
C ASP A 325 2.52 -16.99 35.28
N ILE A 326 3.06 -15.77 35.16
CA ILE A 326 2.26 -14.54 35.05
C ILE A 326 2.57 -13.87 33.72
N LEU A 327 1.57 -13.77 32.85
CA LEU A 327 1.65 -12.96 31.64
C LEU A 327 1.38 -11.48 31.98
N HIS A 328 2.41 -10.66 31.92
CA HIS A 328 2.32 -9.21 32.10
C HIS A 328 1.72 -8.53 30.87
N TYR A 329 0.41 -8.69 30.71
CA TYR A 329 -0.31 -8.27 29.51
C TYR A 329 -0.24 -6.76 29.25
N GLU A 330 -0.14 -5.93 30.29
CA GLU A 330 0.00 -4.48 30.16
C GLU A 330 1.18 -4.13 29.26
N LYS A 331 2.35 -4.70 29.59
CA LYS A 331 3.60 -4.43 28.87
C LYS A 331 3.54 -4.97 27.44
N LEU A 332 2.97 -6.16 27.27
CA LEU A 332 2.78 -6.77 25.95
C LEU A 332 1.92 -5.88 25.06
N VAL A 333 0.76 -5.43 25.56
CA VAL A 333 -0.15 -4.56 24.80
C VAL A 333 0.52 -3.23 24.46
N GLN A 334 1.18 -2.59 25.43
CA GLN A 334 1.90 -1.33 25.22
C GLN A 334 2.95 -1.46 24.11
N GLU A 335 3.73 -2.52 24.14
CA GLU A 335 4.83 -2.73 23.19
C GLU A 335 4.33 -3.07 21.79
N LEU A 336 3.30 -3.92 21.67
CA LEU A 336 2.67 -4.21 20.37
C LEU A 336 2.01 -2.96 19.78
N MET A 337 1.28 -2.19 20.60
CA MET A 337 0.67 -0.91 20.19
C MET A 337 1.71 0.12 19.76
N HIS A 338 2.90 0.11 20.37
CA HIS A 338 3.95 1.06 20.07
C HIS A 338 4.78 0.68 18.83
N TRP A 339 5.13 -0.60 18.69
CA TRP A 339 6.12 -1.05 17.70
C TRP A 339 5.50 -1.51 16.38
N ILE A 340 4.29 -2.10 16.38
CA ILE A 340 3.65 -2.55 15.13
C ILE A 340 3.51 -1.37 14.13
N PRO A 341 2.97 -0.20 14.50
CA PRO A 341 2.85 0.92 13.56
C PRO A 341 4.21 1.38 13.03
N LYS A 342 5.25 1.37 13.87
CA LYS A 342 6.61 1.77 13.46
C LYS A 342 7.24 0.78 12.50
N TYR A 343 7.07 -0.51 12.73
CA TYR A 343 7.54 -1.53 11.80
C TYR A 343 6.86 -1.38 10.44
N VAL A 344 5.54 -1.17 10.44
CA VAL A 344 4.78 -0.99 9.20
C VAL A 344 5.17 0.30 8.48
N ALA A 345 5.33 1.42 9.19
CA ALA A 345 5.82 2.67 8.59
C ALA A 345 7.24 2.53 7.99
N ASN A 346 8.12 1.76 8.64
CA ASN A 346 9.45 1.48 8.09
C ASN A 346 9.40 0.60 6.83
N LEU A 347 8.43 -0.32 6.73
CA LEU A 347 8.18 -1.09 5.49
C LEU A 347 7.65 -0.17 4.39
N ASP A 348 6.63 0.63 4.72
CA ASP A 348 5.90 1.50 3.80
C ASP A 348 6.79 2.56 3.13
N ALA A 349 7.85 3.00 3.84
CA ALA A 349 8.88 3.88 3.27
C ALA A 349 9.62 3.29 2.05
N LYS A 350 9.51 1.99 1.77
CA LYS A 350 10.25 1.28 0.72
C LYS A 350 9.39 0.42 -0.19
N MET A 351 8.32 -0.16 0.36
CA MET A 351 7.38 -0.98 -0.39
C MET A 351 5.99 -0.82 0.24
N ASN A 352 4.94 -0.89 -0.57
CA ASN A 352 3.58 -0.94 -0.03
C ASN A 352 3.42 -2.29 0.72
N PRO A 353 3.23 -2.29 2.05
CA PRO A 353 3.16 -3.53 2.84
C PRO A 353 1.80 -4.21 2.75
N TYR A 354 0.80 -3.58 2.11
CA TYR A 354 -0.57 -4.05 2.09
C TYR A 354 -0.90 -4.90 0.85
N PRO A 355 -1.78 -5.92 0.99
CA PRO A 355 -2.40 -6.40 2.23
C PRO A 355 -1.38 -7.02 3.19
N LEU A 356 -1.46 -6.65 4.47
CA LEU A 356 -0.55 -7.03 5.53
C LEU A 356 -1.23 -8.01 6.48
N VAL A 357 -0.65 -9.19 6.66
CA VAL A 357 -1.07 -10.13 7.71
C VAL A 357 -0.32 -9.83 8.99
N ILE A 358 -1.07 -9.65 10.09
CA ILE A 358 -0.56 -9.56 11.45
C ILE A 358 -0.92 -10.87 12.15
N SER A 359 0.09 -11.61 12.60
CA SER A 359 -0.08 -12.84 13.37
C SER A 359 0.61 -12.73 14.71
N LEU A 360 -0.06 -13.19 15.77
CA LEU A 360 0.48 -13.23 17.11
C LEU A 360 0.39 -14.67 17.63
N SER A 361 1.52 -15.23 18.04
CA SER A 361 1.60 -16.55 18.65
C SER A 361 2.32 -16.47 19.99
N LEU A 362 1.84 -17.19 21.00
CA LEU A 362 2.46 -17.23 22.31
C LEU A 362 2.71 -18.68 22.71
N ASN A 363 3.84 -18.94 23.37
CA ASN A 363 4.13 -20.18 24.07
C ASN A 363 4.07 -19.89 25.57
N LEU A 364 3.05 -20.44 26.23
CA LEU A 364 2.75 -20.23 27.64
C LEU A 364 2.76 -21.57 28.38
N ASN A 365 3.04 -21.51 29.67
CA ASN A 365 2.77 -22.63 30.56
C ASN A 365 1.24 -22.76 30.75
N PRO A 366 0.65 -23.98 30.72
CA PRO A 366 -0.78 -24.20 30.95
C PRO A 366 -1.28 -23.78 32.35
N ASP A 367 -0.41 -23.33 33.26
CA ASP A 367 -0.78 -22.68 34.51
C ASP A 367 -0.67 -21.15 34.51
N THR A 368 -0.26 -20.55 33.39
CA THR A 368 -0.07 -19.11 33.25
C THR A 368 -1.37 -18.36 33.51
N VAL A 369 -1.31 -17.32 34.34
CA VAL A 369 -2.41 -16.39 34.61
C VAL A 369 -2.13 -15.02 34.00
N LEU A 370 -3.18 -14.29 33.62
CA LEU A 370 -3.03 -12.87 33.29
C LEU A 370 -2.78 -12.06 34.57
N SER A 371 -1.88 -11.08 34.48
CA SER A 371 -1.55 -10.12 35.55
C SER A 371 -2.69 -9.13 35.89
N THR A 372 -3.89 -9.64 36.15
CA THR A 372 -5.11 -8.85 36.41
C THR A 372 -5.35 -8.68 37.91
N SER A 373 -6.15 -7.67 38.28
CA SER A 373 -6.64 -7.48 39.66
C SER A 373 -7.72 -8.46 40.11
N LEU A 374 -8.05 -9.48 39.30
CA LEU A 374 -9.13 -10.40 39.64
C LEU A 374 -8.82 -11.17 40.92
N ARG A 375 -9.81 -11.22 41.82
CA ARG A 375 -9.75 -12.02 43.07
C ARG A 375 -9.42 -13.50 42.82
N ARG A 376 -9.79 -14.02 41.65
CA ARG A 376 -9.41 -15.36 41.17
C ARG A 376 -8.86 -15.21 39.74
N PRO A 377 -7.53 -15.14 39.58
CA PRO A 377 -6.91 -15.07 38.27
C PRO A 377 -7.34 -16.26 37.41
N LYS A 378 -7.64 -15.98 36.14
CA LYS A 378 -7.96 -17.03 35.18
C LYS A 378 -6.68 -17.54 34.54
N LYS A 379 -6.60 -18.86 34.41
CA LYS A 379 -5.49 -19.55 33.77
C LYS A 379 -5.78 -19.74 32.29
N VAL A 380 -4.72 -19.75 31.49
CA VAL A 380 -4.77 -20.33 30.15
C VAL A 380 -4.92 -21.86 30.29
N HIS A 381 -5.51 -22.53 29.29
CA HIS A 381 -5.65 -23.99 29.29
C HIS A 381 -4.88 -24.67 28.16
N GLN A 382 -4.09 -23.91 27.42
CA GLN A 382 -3.36 -24.34 26.23
C GLN A 382 -1.94 -23.78 26.31
N ASN A 383 -0.96 -24.55 25.86
CA ASN A 383 0.43 -24.11 25.88
C ASN A 383 0.69 -23.13 24.74
N ASP A 384 0.36 -23.53 23.51
CA ASP A 384 0.60 -22.71 22.34
C ASP A 384 -0.70 -21.97 21.97
N LEU A 385 -0.68 -20.66 22.12
CA LEU A 385 -1.78 -19.79 21.69
C LEU A 385 -1.45 -19.24 20.31
N PHE A 386 -2.24 -19.65 19.31
CA PHE A 386 -2.18 -19.08 17.97
C PHE A 386 -3.38 -18.18 17.77
N ILE A 387 -3.16 -16.86 17.87
CA ILE A 387 -4.23 -15.89 17.68
C ILE A 387 -4.59 -15.85 16.19
N PRO A 388 -5.89 -15.96 15.82
CA PRO A 388 -6.34 -15.81 14.45
C PRO A 388 -5.74 -14.56 13.78
N ASN A 389 -5.25 -14.74 12.55
CA ASN A 389 -4.57 -13.69 11.81
C ASN A 389 -5.51 -12.51 11.50
N THR A 390 -5.02 -11.29 11.73
CA THR A 390 -5.68 -10.07 11.26
C THR A 390 -5.08 -9.65 9.93
N VAL A 391 -5.90 -9.32 8.94
CA VAL A 391 -5.44 -8.84 7.63
C VAL A 391 -5.81 -7.38 7.47
N LEU A 392 -4.80 -6.51 7.42
CA LEU A 392 -4.96 -5.10 7.08
C LEU A 392 -4.87 -4.94 5.57
N GLN A 393 -5.88 -4.35 4.96
CA GLN A 393 -5.90 -4.13 3.52
C GLN A 393 -5.26 -2.81 3.10
N GLU A 394 -5.16 -1.87 4.04
CA GLU A 394 -4.59 -0.54 3.91
C GLU A 394 -4.13 -0.05 5.29
N GLU A 395 -3.49 1.12 5.36
CA GLU A 395 -3.11 1.71 6.63
C GLU A 395 -4.34 2.09 7.46
N PRO A 396 -4.44 1.60 8.71
CA PRO A 396 -5.59 1.92 9.53
C PRO A 396 -5.51 3.38 10.01
N GLU A 397 -6.64 4.09 9.94
CA GLU A 397 -6.77 5.42 10.54
C GLU A 397 -6.51 5.40 12.06
N ASP A 398 -6.83 4.28 12.72
CA ASP A 398 -6.63 4.07 14.15
C ASP A 398 -6.08 2.66 14.40
N TRP A 399 -4.78 2.59 14.68
CA TRP A 399 -4.08 1.36 15.03
C TRP A 399 -4.66 0.65 16.25
N SER A 400 -5.24 1.39 17.20
CA SER A 400 -5.82 0.80 18.41
C SER A 400 -7.05 -0.04 18.07
N LYS A 401 -7.92 0.50 17.22
CA LYS A 401 -9.11 -0.23 16.72
C LYS A 401 -8.71 -1.40 15.82
N ALA A 402 -7.66 -1.23 15.00
CA ALA A 402 -7.16 -2.28 14.13
C ALA A 402 -6.58 -3.47 14.90
N LEU A 403 -5.91 -3.23 16.03
CA LEU A 403 -5.28 -4.26 16.86
C LEU A 403 -6.20 -4.84 17.94
N ARG A 404 -7.30 -4.15 18.29
CA ARG A 404 -8.28 -4.62 19.28
C ARG A 404 -8.70 -6.09 19.12
N PRO A 405 -9.04 -6.61 17.93
CA PRO A 405 -9.46 -8.01 17.78
C PRO A 405 -8.40 -9.01 18.27
N ILE A 406 -7.11 -8.70 18.08
CA ILE A 406 -5.99 -9.55 18.54
C ILE A 406 -5.97 -9.60 20.07
N PHE A 407 -6.16 -8.45 20.73
CA PHE A 407 -6.17 -8.37 22.19
C PHE A 407 -7.44 -8.98 22.80
N ASP A 408 -8.60 -8.78 22.19
CA ASP A 408 -9.85 -9.40 22.65
C ASP A 408 -9.74 -10.94 22.60
N LEU A 409 -9.20 -11.50 21.51
CA LEU A 409 -8.96 -12.94 21.38
C LEU A 409 -7.93 -13.47 22.38
N LEU A 410 -6.88 -12.69 22.66
CA LEU A 410 -5.93 -13.04 23.72
C LEU A 410 -6.63 -13.12 25.07
N TRP A 411 -7.51 -12.18 25.42
CA TRP A 411 -8.30 -12.23 26.66
C TRP A 411 -9.25 -13.43 26.70
N ASN A 412 -9.89 -13.74 25.57
CA ASN A 412 -10.76 -14.91 25.45
C ASN A 412 -10.01 -16.22 25.72
N ALA A 413 -8.72 -16.31 25.38
CA ALA A 413 -7.89 -17.48 25.68
C ALA A 413 -7.73 -17.74 27.19
N PHE A 414 -7.88 -16.71 28.03
CA PHE A 414 -7.93 -16.80 29.49
C PHE A 414 -9.36 -16.80 30.04
N GLY A 415 -10.38 -16.96 29.19
CA GLY A 415 -11.78 -17.00 29.60
C GLY A 415 -12.36 -15.66 30.08
N LEU A 416 -11.77 -14.55 29.63
CA LEU A 416 -12.32 -13.20 29.80
C LEU A 416 -13.12 -12.81 28.55
N ASP A 417 -14.03 -11.84 28.69
CA ASP A 417 -14.97 -11.44 27.64
C ASP A 417 -14.32 -10.58 26.55
N ARG A 418 -13.44 -9.65 26.94
CA ARG A 418 -12.72 -8.73 26.05
C ARG A 418 -11.51 -8.12 26.75
N CYS A 419 -10.63 -7.47 25.98
CA CYS A 419 -9.56 -6.66 26.52
C CYS A 419 -10.10 -5.40 27.19
N TRP A 420 -9.82 -5.24 28.49
CA TRP A 420 -10.35 -4.14 29.29
C TRP A 420 -9.66 -2.79 29.08
N TYR A 421 -8.58 -2.73 28.29
CA TYR A 421 -8.02 -1.44 27.90
C TYR A 421 -8.87 -0.71 26.87
N PHE A 422 -9.84 -1.39 26.26
CA PHE A 422 -10.79 -0.77 25.34
C PHE A 422 -12.12 -0.50 26.05
N ASP A 423 -12.59 0.74 25.96
CA ASP A 423 -13.93 1.09 26.41
C ASP A 423 -15.02 0.54 25.46
N ASP A 424 -16.29 0.78 25.79
CA ASP A 424 -17.43 0.36 24.97
C ASP A 424 -17.46 1.02 23.58
N GLN A 425 -16.82 2.18 23.43
CA GLN A 425 -16.67 2.89 22.16
C GLN A 425 -15.43 2.44 21.38
N GLY A 426 -14.60 1.57 21.96
CA GLY A 426 -13.37 1.05 21.38
C GLY A 426 -12.16 1.98 21.50
N ASN A 427 -12.21 2.98 22.38
CA ASN A 427 -11.06 3.82 22.67
C ASN A 427 -10.11 3.09 23.61
N PHE A 428 -8.81 3.18 23.31
CA PHE A 428 -7.76 2.55 24.09
C PHE A 428 -7.26 3.45 25.22
N ASP A 429 -7.28 2.95 26.45
CA ASP A 429 -6.66 3.58 27.62
C ASP A 429 -6.15 2.52 28.60
N LEU A 430 -4.86 2.60 28.92
CA LEU A 430 -4.20 1.71 29.88
C LEU A 430 -4.78 1.83 31.30
N ARG A 431 -5.47 2.94 31.60
CA ARG A 431 -6.13 3.17 32.90
C ARG A 431 -7.48 2.47 33.03
N ASN A 432 -8.06 1.98 31.93
CA ASN A 432 -9.33 1.25 31.95
C ASN A 432 -9.23 -0.15 32.58
N ASP A 433 -8.03 -0.56 32.97
CA ASP A 433 -7.79 -1.77 33.74
C ASP A 433 -8.63 -1.78 35.03
N PRO A 434 -9.33 -2.88 35.35
CA PRO A 434 -10.07 -3.01 36.60
C PRO A 434 -9.19 -2.96 37.86
N ARG A 435 -7.85 -2.89 37.72
CA ARG A 435 -6.94 -2.43 38.79
C ARG A 435 -7.36 -1.09 39.43
N HIS A 436 -8.08 -0.23 38.70
CA HIS A 436 -8.50 1.10 39.19
C HIS A 436 -9.98 1.22 39.55
N SER A 437 -10.77 0.14 39.43
CA SER A 437 -12.22 0.14 39.71
C SER A 437 -12.59 -0.67 40.96
N SER A 438 -11.83 -0.50 42.05
CA SER A 438 -12.13 -1.06 43.37
C SER A 438 -11.90 -0.06 44.48
#